data_AF-A0A941N1N7-F1
#
_entry.id   AF-A0A941N1N7-F1
#
_cell.length_a   1.000
_cell.length_b   1.000
_cell.length_c   1.000
_cell.angle_alpha   90.00
_cell.angle_beta   90.00
_cell.angle_gamma   90.00
#
_symmetry.space_group_name_H-M   'P 1'
#
loop_
_entity.id
_entity.type
_entity.pdbx_description
1 polymer ?
#
loop_
_entity_poly.entity_id
_entity_poly.type
_entity_poly.pdbx_seq_one_letter_code
_entity_poly.pdbx_strand_id
1 'polypeptide(L)' 'MTITVELDEKTAATIQQLATSENRPASDVIHDALAAYVSIRRPAFPKGTGKYHSGRSDTSEHVDEILREAVREGQWP' A
#
# COMPACT_ATOMS: atom_id res chain seq x y z
N MET A 1 17.26 8.29 11.89
CA MET A 1 17.69 7.81 10.56
C MET A 1 17.50 8.94 9.59
N THR A 2 18.52 9.28 8.80
CA THR A 2 18.49 10.42 7.88
C THR A 2 18.45 9.88 6.46
N ILE A 3 17.54 10.41 5.64
CA ILE A 3 17.41 10.06 4.22
C ILE A 3 17.61 11.35 3.42
N THR A 4 18.51 11.32 2.45
CA THR A 4 18.72 12.40 1.49
C THR A 4 17.88 12.12 0.25
N VAL A 5 17.12 13.11 -0.21
CA VAL A 5 16.32 13.00 -1.42
C VAL A 5 16.66 14.16 -2.36
N GLU A 6 16.80 13.86 -3.64
CA GLU A 6 17.00 14.87 -4.66
C GLU A 6 15.64 15.48 -5.03
N LEU A 7 15.57 16.82 -5.00
CA LEU A 7 14.37 17.58 -5.31
C LEU A 7 14.64 18.46 -6.52
N ASP A 8 13.64 18.56 -7.40
CA ASP A 8 13.65 19.58 -8.44
C ASP A 8 13.62 20.98 -7.83
N GLU A 9 14.30 21.93 -8.47
CA GLU A 9 14.45 23.31 -8.00
C GLU A 9 13.11 23.98 -7.70
N LYS A 10 12.09 23.75 -8.55
CA LYS A 10 10.76 24.32 -8.35
C LYS A 10 10.08 23.77 -7.11
N THR A 11 10.30 22.48 -6.83
CA THR A 11 9.71 21.79 -5.67
C THR A 11 10.39 22.26 -4.37
N ALA A 12 11.71 22.41 -4.39
CA ALA A 12 12.48 22.94 -3.27
C ALA A 12 12.06 24.38 -2.93
N ALA A 13 11.90 25.24 -3.93
CA ALA A 13 11.43 26.61 -3.75
C ALA A 13 10.02 26.65 -3.13
N THR A 14 9.12 25.78 -3.59
CA THR A 14 7.75 25.69 -3.06
C THR A 14 7.75 25.27 -1.59
N ILE A 15 8.55 24.27 -1.21
CA ILE A 15 8.67 23.81 0.18
C ILE A 15 9.22 24.93 1.07
N GLN A 16 10.26 25.64 0.63
CA GLN A 16 10.81 26.76 1.39
C GLN A 16 9.81 27.91 1.57
N GLN A 17 9.08 28.26 0.52
CA GLN A 17 8.04 29.28 0.60
C GLN A 17 6.95 28.89 1.60
N LEU A 18 6.51 27.62 1.57
CA LEU A 18 5.48 27.12 2.47
C LEU A 18 5.98 27.10 3.93
N ALA A 19 7.18 26.58 4.16
CA ALA A 19 7.84 26.57 5.47
C ALA A 19 7.96 27.98 6.06
N THR A 20 8.33 28.96 5.23
CA THR A 20 8.43 30.37 5.62
C THR A 20 7.06 30.97 5.96
N SER A 21 6.04 30.67 5.14
CA SER A 21 4.69 31.20 5.34
C SER A 21 4.00 30.63 6.59
N GLU A 22 4.30 29.37 6.93
CA GLU A 22 3.74 28.70 8.11
C GLU A 22 4.60 28.89 9.36
N ASN A 23 5.77 29.53 9.24
CA ASN A 23 6.78 29.66 10.30
C ASN A 23 7.16 28.29 10.91
N ARG A 24 7.31 27.29 10.05
CA ARG A 24 7.61 25.89 10.42
C ARG A 24 8.89 25.43 9.73
N PRO A 25 9.62 24.47 10.31
CA PRO A 25 10.79 23.90 9.65
C PRO A 25 10.35 23.11 8.41
N ALA A 26 11.16 23.18 7.34
CA ALA A 26 10.88 22.50 6.08
C ALA A 26 10.73 20.98 6.23
N SER A 27 11.38 20.38 7.24
CA SER A 27 11.25 18.97 7.59
C SER A 27 9.81 18.59 7.95
N ASP A 28 9.10 19.46 8.67
CA ASP A 28 7.74 19.17 9.14
C ASP A 28 6.76 19.27 7.98
N VAL A 29 6.97 20.24 7.09
CA VAL A 29 6.21 20.38 5.84
C VAL A 29 6.38 19.14 4.96
N ILE A 30 7.61 18.65 4.79
CA ILE A 30 7.90 17.44 4.01
C ILE A 30 7.27 16.21 4.68
N HIS A 31 7.35 16.11 6.00
CA HIS A 31 6.76 15.02 6.77
C HIS A 31 5.24 14.96 6.60
N ASP A 32 4.56 16.10 6.73
CA ASP A 32 3.11 16.19 6.59
C ASP A 32 2.66 15.88 5.15
N ALA A 33 3.38 16.40 4.16
CA ALA A 33 3.13 16.10 2.76
C ALA A 33 3.28 14.60 2.46
N LEU A 34 4.31 13.95 3.01
CA LEU A 34 4.52 12.52 2.84
C LEU A 34 3.46 11.70 3.58
N ALA A 35 3.07 12.10 4.78
CA ALA A 35 2.01 11.46 5.54
C ALA A 35 0.65 11.54 4.80
N ALA A 36 0.34 12.70 4.22
CA ALA A 36 -0.84 12.89 3.38
C ALA A 36 -0.77 12.07 2.09
N TYR A 37 0.39 12.01 1.43
CA TYR A 37 0.57 11.18 0.25
C TYR A 37 0.35 9.70 0.56
N VAL A 38 0.94 9.19 1.65
CA VAL A 38 0.80 7.80 2.09
C VAL A 38 -0.65 7.50 2.53
N SER A 39 -1.36 8.44 3.16
CA SER A 39 -2.75 8.22 3.55
C SER A 39 -3.69 8.11 2.34
N ILE A 40 -3.45 8.91 1.31
CA ILE A 40 -4.19 8.89 0.05
C ILE A 40 -3.83 7.65 -0.79
N ARG A 41 -2.55 7.28 -0.81
CA ARG A 41 -2.02 6.19 -1.65
C ARG A 41 -2.00 4.83 -0.99
N ARG A 42 -2.23 4.72 0.32
CA ARG A 42 -2.41 3.42 0.97
C ARG A 42 -3.55 2.73 0.22
N PRO A 43 -3.29 1.69 -0.56
CA PRO A 43 -4.37 0.83 -0.97
C PRO A 43 -4.95 0.35 0.35
N ALA A 44 -6.26 0.42 0.50
CA ALA A 44 -6.96 -0.27 1.57
C ALA A 44 -6.79 -1.77 1.33
N PHE A 45 -5.58 -2.29 1.47
CA PHE A 45 -5.37 -3.72 1.55
C PHE A 45 -5.99 -4.12 2.87
N PRO A 46 -7.06 -4.93 2.85
CA PRO A 46 -7.60 -5.48 4.07
C PRO A 46 -6.44 -6.17 4.79
N LYS A 47 -6.31 -5.95 6.10
CA LYS A 47 -5.44 -6.78 6.94
C LYS A 47 -5.92 -8.23 6.82
N GLY A 48 -5.43 -8.97 5.83
CA GLY A 48 -5.93 -10.32 5.50
C GLY A 48 -5.77 -10.79 4.06
N THR A 49 -5.49 -9.93 3.07
CA THR A 49 -5.22 -10.39 1.70
C THR A 49 -3.80 -10.94 1.59
N GLY A 50 -3.68 -12.27 1.65
CA GLY A 50 -2.38 -12.97 1.60
C GLY A 50 -2.33 -14.32 2.31
N LYS A 51 -3.40 -14.75 3.01
CA LYS A 51 -3.45 -16.10 3.59
C LYS A 51 -3.50 -17.23 2.56
N TYR A 52 -3.83 -16.93 1.31
CA TYR A 52 -3.85 -17.90 0.22
C TYR A 52 -3.19 -17.28 -1.01
N HIS A 53 -1.86 -17.20 -0.99
CA HIS A 53 -1.07 -16.99 -2.20
C HIS A 53 -0.47 -18.34 -2.59
N SER A 54 -1.30 -19.22 -3.16
CA SER A 54 -0.84 -20.54 -3.63
C SER A 54 -0.05 -20.47 -4.94
N GLY A 55 0.06 -19.29 -5.57
CA GLY A 55 0.74 -19.12 -6.86
C GLY A 55 0.12 -19.93 -8.00
N ARG A 56 -1.06 -20.53 -7.79
CA ARG A 56 -1.83 -21.28 -8.77
C ARG A 56 -3.18 -20.60 -8.94
N SER A 57 -3.45 -20.15 -10.16
CA SER A 57 -4.77 -19.62 -10.59
C SER A 57 -5.86 -20.70 -10.57
N ASP A 58 -5.48 -21.97 -10.47
CA ASP A 58 -6.36 -23.10 -10.73
C ASP A 58 -7.47 -23.29 -9.68
N THR A 59 -7.27 -22.80 -8.45
CA THR A 59 -8.20 -23.06 -7.35
C THR A 59 -9.47 -22.20 -7.42
N SER A 60 -9.38 -20.98 -7.94
CA SER A 60 -10.52 -20.04 -7.95
C SER A 60 -11.49 -20.30 -9.12
N GLU A 61 -10.97 -20.80 -10.25
CA GLU A 61 -11.78 -21.06 -11.45
C GLU A 61 -12.44 -22.44 -11.42
N HIS A 62 -11.86 -23.41 -10.71
CA HIS A 62 -12.34 -24.80 -10.65
C HIS A 62 -12.94 -25.18 -9.28
N VAL A 63 -13.39 -24.19 -8.50
CA VAL A 63 -13.96 -24.39 -7.15
C VAL A 63 -15.03 -25.49 -7.14
N ASP A 64 -15.93 -25.50 -8.13
CA ASP A 64 -17.01 -26.47 -8.19
C ASP A 64 -16.53 -27.91 -8.48
N GLU A 65 -15.47 -28.07 -9.27
CA GLU A 65 -14.89 -29.40 -9.53
C GLU A 65 -14.12 -29.92 -8.33
N ILE A 66 -13.31 -29.06 -7.70
CA ILE A 66 -12.54 -29.41 -6.50
C ILE A 66 -13.47 -29.79 -5.34
N LEU A 67 -14.56 -29.04 -5.15
CA LEU A 67 -15.55 -29.36 -4.11
C LEU A 67 -16.29 -30.66 -4.41
N ARG A 68 -16.66 -30.93 -5.66
CA ARG A 68 -17.29 -32.22 -6.04
C ARG A 68 -16.36 -33.40 -5.82
N GLU A 69 -15.09 -33.25 -6.14
CA GLU A 69 -14.09 -34.29 -5.93
C GLU A 69 -13.83 -34.54 -4.43
N ALA A 70 -13.72 -33.49 -3.62
CA ALA A 70 -13.54 -33.59 -2.18
C ALA A 70 -14.74 -34.25 -1.47
N VAL A 71 -15.98 -33.99 -1.93
CA VAL A 71 -17.20 -34.68 -1.44
C VAL A 71 -17.19 -36.15 -1.85
N ARG A 72 -16.79 -36.47 -3.09
CA ARG A 72 -16.69 -37.86 -3.58
C ARG A 72 -15.64 -38.66 -2.80
N GLU A 73 -14.56 -38.02 -2.39
CA GLU A 73 -13.48 -38.63 -1.60
C GLU A 73 -13.74 -38.63 -0.08
N GLY A 74 -14.88 -38.11 0.37
CA GLY A 74 -15.26 -38.06 1.79
C GLY A 74 -14.38 -37.13 2.64
N GLN A 75 -13.64 -36.23 2.01
CA GLN A 75 -12.76 -35.26 2.66
C GLN A 75 -13.46 -33.94 3.01
N TRP A 76 -14.73 -33.80 2.62
CA TRP A 76 -15.59 -32.67 2.99
C TRP A 76 -16.82 -33.20 3.74
N PRO A 77 -17.20 -32.58 4.88
CA PRO A 77 -18.36 -33.00 5.67
C PRO A 77 -19.70 -32.79 4.96
#